data_AF-A0A7V1MIG7-F1
#
_entry.id   AF-A0A7V1MIG7-F1
#
_cell.length_a   1.000
_cell.length_b   1.000
_cell.length_c   1.000
_cell.angle_alpha   90.00
_cell.angle_beta   90.00
_cell.angle_gamma   90.00
#
_symmetry.space_group_name_H-M   'P 1'
#
loop_
_entity.id
_entity.type
_entity.pdbx_description
1 polymer ?
#
loop_
_entity_poly.entity_id
_entity_poly.type
_entity_poly.pdbx_seq_one_letter_code
_entity_poly.pdbx_strand_id
1 'polypeptide(L)'
;MFPVAFQSGCGEGRGWMKKRMRHLLWLLLPFAVLPLVWPQEEAIRSELPRFARVAEGLYRSGQPSDAGFRQLARLGVKTVLDLRGPGERAERERALVESLGMQYVNIPLSGWRRPRDA
;
A
#
# COMPACT_ATOMS: atom_id res chain seq x y z
N MET A 1 33.36 -31.27 -76.26
CA MET A 1 31.97 -30.97 -76.65
C MET A 1 31.09 -31.33 -75.47
N PHE A 2 30.47 -30.33 -74.84
CA PHE A 2 29.63 -30.36 -73.63
C PHE A 2 28.50 -31.42 -73.67
N PRO A 3 27.76 -31.68 -72.57
CA PRO A 3 28.10 -31.78 -71.13
C PRO A 3 27.57 -33.11 -70.50
N VAL A 4 28.14 -33.64 -69.41
CA VAL A 4 27.78 -33.43 -67.99
C VAL A 4 26.26 -33.39 -67.69
N ALA A 5 25.75 -34.38 -66.94
CA ALA A 5 25.08 -34.20 -65.63
C ALA A 5 24.10 -35.36 -65.31
N PHE A 6 24.55 -36.32 -64.49
CA PHE A 6 23.68 -37.11 -63.63
C PHE A 6 24.33 -37.14 -62.24
N GLN A 7 23.78 -36.35 -61.31
CA GLN A 7 23.39 -36.90 -60.02
C GLN A 7 22.54 -35.88 -59.26
N SER A 8 21.37 -36.41 -58.92
CA SER A 8 20.31 -35.91 -58.08
C SER A 8 20.79 -35.58 -56.67
N GLY A 9 20.18 -34.55 -56.12
CA GLY A 9 20.50 -33.97 -54.83
C GLY A 9 20.31 -34.87 -53.62
N CYS A 10 20.98 -34.48 -52.54
CA CYS A 10 20.35 -34.47 -51.23
C CYS A 10 20.96 -33.32 -50.42
N GLY A 11 20.26 -32.17 -50.42
CA GLY A 11 20.63 -30.96 -49.71
C GLY A 11 20.05 -30.97 -48.30
N GLU A 12 20.96 -30.86 -47.34
CA GLU A 12 20.78 -30.91 -45.89
C GLU A 12 19.94 -29.74 -45.34
N GLY A 13 18.70 -30.03 -44.92
CA GLY A 13 17.77 -29.05 -44.37
C GLY A 13 17.84 -28.92 -42.84
N ARG A 14 18.95 -28.42 -42.30
CA ARG A 14 19.08 -27.99 -40.88
C ARG A 14 18.23 -26.73 -40.61
N GLY A 15 16.90 -26.88 -40.60
CA GLY A 15 15.97 -25.74 -40.58
C GLY A 15 14.88 -25.75 -39.51
N TRP A 16 14.80 -26.76 -38.64
CA TRP A 16 13.62 -26.92 -37.78
C TRP A 16 13.69 -26.20 -36.42
N MET A 17 14.89 -25.96 -35.89
CA MET A 17 15.03 -25.53 -34.48
C MET A 17 14.96 -24.00 -34.26
N LYS A 18 14.94 -23.18 -35.34
CA LYS A 18 14.99 -21.72 -35.22
C LYS A 18 13.62 -21.03 -35.09
N LYS A 19 12.51 -21.71 -35.43
CA LYS A 19 11.16 -21.09 -35.42
C LYS A 19 10.36 -21.32 -34.14
N ARG A 20 10.66 -22.35 -33.34
CA ARG A 20 9.96 -22.60 -32.06
C ARG A 20 10.49 -21.78 -30.87
N MET A 21 11.59 -21.04 -31.07
CA MET A 21 12.33 -20.39 -29.99
C MET A 21 12.27 -18.86 -30.03
N ARG A 22 11.35 -18.28 -30.83
CA ARG A 22 11.11 -16.84 -30.89
C ARG A 22 9.92 -16.37 -30.05
N HIS A 23 9.11 -17.31 -29.54
CA HIS A 23 7.95 -17.01 -28.69
C HIS A 23 8.15 -17.42 -27.23
N LEU A 24 9.16 -18.26 -26.94
CA LEU A 24 9.44 -18.74 -25.59
C LEU A 24 10.17 -17.70 -24.71
N LEU A 25 10.84 -16.73 -25.33
CA LEU A 25 11.55 -15.64 -24.63
C LEU A 25 10.64 -14.46 -24.25
N TRP A 26 9.41 -14.41 -24.78
CA TRP A 26 8.45 -13.33 -24.50
C TRP A 26 7.50 -13.64 -23.33
N LEU A 27 7.61 -14.82 -22.72
CA LEU A 27 6.76 -15.25 -21.59
C LEU A 27 7.44 -15.18 -20.22
N LEU A 28 8.74 -14.88 -20.15
CA LEU A 28 9.48 -14.76 -18.88
C LEU A 28 9.71 -13.31 -18.42
N LEU A 29 9.40 -12.31 -19.25
CA LEU A 29 9.58 -10.89 -18.93
C LEU A 29 8.50 -10.26 -18.01
N PRO A 30 7.23 -10.71 -17.94
CA PRO A 30 6.28 -10.11 -16.99
C PRO A 30 6.38 -10.67 -15.57
N PHE A 31 7.09 -11.79 -15.34
CA PHE A 31 7.12 -12.46 -14.03
C PHE A 31 8.22 -11.94 -13.08
N ALA A 32 9.27 -11.30 -13.61
CA ALA A 32 10.39 -10.82 -12.80
C ALA A 32 10.17 -9.43 -12.16
N VAL A 33 9.09 -8.72 -12.52
CA VAL A 33 8.82 -7.34 -12.04
C VAL A 33 7.77 -7.31 -10.92
N LEU A 34 7.05 -8.41 -10.67
CA LEU A 34 5.90 -8.44 -9.76
C LEU A 34 6.17 -8.50 -8.24
N PRO A 35 7.35 -8.87 -7.69
CA PRO A 35 7.50 -8.93 -6.24
C PRO A 35 8.06 -7.64 -5.58
N LEU A 36 8.26 -6.53 -6.30
CA LEU A 36 8.80 -5.30 -5.68
C LEU A 36 7.74 -4.31 -5.14
N VAL A 37 6.46 -4.59 -5.34
CA VAL A 37 5.36 -3.79 -4.77
C VAL A 37 4.60 -4.65 -3.76
N TRP A 38 5.27 -5.00 -2.64
CA TRP A 38 4.55 -5.39 -1.43
C TRP A 38 4.14 -4.13 -0.63
N PRO A 39 2.99 -4.14 0.07
CA PRO A 39 2.18 -2.95 0.25
C PRO A 39 2.67 -2.09 1.41
N GLN A 40 2.72 -0.77 1.19
CA GLN A 40 2.83 0.26 2.24
C GLN A 40 1.72 0.17 3.30
N GLU A 41 0.67 -0.63 3.07
CA GLU A 41 -0.47 -0.77 3.98
C GLU A 41 -0.12 -1.43 5.32
N GLU A 42 0.92 -2.27 5.40
CA GLU A 42 1.33 -2.90 6.66
C GLU A 42 1.81 -1.85 7.68
N ALA A 43 2.65 -0.91 7.23
CA ALA A 43 3.19 0.17 8.04
C ALA A 43 2.11 1.17 8.48
N ILE A 44 1.10 1.39 7.64
CA ILE A 44 -0.06 2.23 8.03
C ILE A 44 -0.87 1.53 9.12
N ARG A 45 -1.07 0.21 9.03
CA ARG A 45 -1.86 -0.56 10.01
C ARG A 45 -1.18 -0.65 11.38
N SER A 46 0.15 -0.67 11.45
CA SER A 46 0.86 -0.69 12.73
C SER A 46 0.81 0.68 13.44
N GLU A 47 0.92 1.77 12.68
CA GLU A 47 0.95 3.14 13.23
C GLU A 47 -0.45 3.72 13.46
N LEU A 48 -1.45 3.24 12.72
CA LEU A 48 -2.87 3.56 12.84
C LEU A 48 -3.69 2.26 13.00
N PRO A 49 -3.68 1.65 14.21
CA PRO A 49 -4.40 0.41 14.46
C PRO A 49 -5.89 0.55 14.17
N ARG A 50 -6.52 -0.46 13.56
CA ARG A 50 -7.97 -0.46 13.26
C ARG A 50 -8.46 0.80 12.51
N PHE A 51 -7.60 1.40 11.68
CA PHE A 51 -7.94 2.57 10.88
C PHE A 51 -9.00 2.24 9.84
N ALA A 52 -10.04 3.07 9.76
CA ALA A 52 -11.09 2.95 8.76
C ALA A 52 -11.71 4.31 8.45
N ARG A 53 -12.13 4.51 7.20
CA ARG A 53 -12.98 5.63 6.81
C ARG A 53 -14.43 5.28 7.13
N VAL A 54 -15.11 6.13 7.92
CA VAL A 54 -16.52 5.95 8.32
C VAL A 54 -17.43 6.65 7.31
N ALA A 55 -17.06 7.85 6.91
CA ALA A 55 -17.74 8.64 5.88
C ALA A 55 -16.70 9.51 5.15
N GLU A 56 -17.11 10.24 4.13
CA GLU A 56 -16.24 11.21 3.49
C GLU A 56 -15.77 12.26 4.51
N GLY A 57 -14.45 12.45 4.61
CA GLY A 57 -13.83 13.34 5.60
C GLY A 57 -13.86 12.85 7.07
N LEU A 58 -14.43 11.67 7.35
CA LEU A 58 -14.52 11.12 8.71
C LEU A 58 -13.81 9.77 8.82
N TYR A 59 -12.85 9.70 9.74
CA TYR A 59 -12.03 8.52 9.99
C TYR A 59 -12.11 8.10 11.45
N ARG A 60 -11.87 6.82 11.70
CA ARG A 60 -11.68 6.26 13.05
C ARG A 60 -10.43 5.40 13.08
N SER A 61 -9.82 5.30 14.26
CA SER A 61 -8.75 4.36 14.54
C SER A 61 -8.78 3.94 16.01
N GLY A 62 -7.99 2.93 16.35
CA GLY A 62 -7.42 2.77 17.68
C GLY A 62 -6.37 3.84 17.95
N GLN A 63 -5.51 3.60 18.94
CA GLN A 63 -4.50 4.56 19.35
C GLN A 63 -3.45 4.79 18.24
N PRO A 64 -3.33 6.01 17.68
CA PRO A 64 -2.23 6.33 16.79
C PRO A 64 -0.90 6.37 17.55
N SER A 65 0.18 5.99 16.89
CA SER A 65 1.52 6.36 17.34
C SER A 65 1.86 7.80 16.91
N ASP A 66 3.02 8.31 17.32
CA ASP A 66 3.55 9.59 16.86
C ASP A 66 3.73 9.63 15.34
N ALA A 67 4.13 8.50 14.74
CA ALA A 67 4.22 8.38 13.28
C ALA A 67 2.83 8.32 12.64
N GLY A 68 1.86 7.71 13.30
CA GLY A 68 0.45 7.70 12.90
C GLY A 68 -0.12 9.11 12.79
N PHE A 69 0.12 9.98 13.79
CA PHE A 69 -0.31 11.38 13.72
C PHE A 69 0.30 12.14 12.53
N ARG A 70 1.58 11.91 12.23
CA ARG A 70 2.23 12.48 11.03
C ARG A 70 1.58 11.99 9.73
N GLN A 71 1.19 10.72 9.67
CA GLN A 71 0.46 10.19 8.51
C GLN A 71 -0.93 10.82 8.38
N LEU A 72 -1.66 11.03 9.48
CA LEU A 72 -2.96 11.71 9.46
C LEU A 72 -2.85 13.15 8.94
N ALA A 73 -1.80 13.89 9.32
CA ALA A 73 -1.53 15.22 8.78
C ALA A 73 -1.31 15.18 7.26
N ARG A 74 -0.52 14.22 6.76
CA ARG A 74 -0.29 14.01 5.31
C ARG A 74 -1.55 13.60 4.57
N LEU A 75 -2.45 12.87 5.23
CA LEU A 75 -3.76 12.51 4.70
C LEU A 75 -4.72 13.72 4.61
N GLY A 76 -4.36 14.85 5.21
CA GLY A 76 -5.16 16.08 5.21
C GLY A 76 -6.20 16.14 6.33
N VAL A 77 -6.04 15.33 7.39
CA VAL A 77 -6.88 15.44 8.59
C VAL A 77 -6.61 16.79 9.25
N LYS A 78 -7.69 17.50 9.62
CA LYS A 78 -7.60 18.83 10.25
C LYS A 78 -7.80 18.79 11.76
N THR A 79 -8.55 17.81 12.25
CA THR A 79 -8.96 17.72 13.65
C THR A 79 -8.86 16.29 14.13
N VAL A 80 -8.21 16.10 15.28
CA VAL A 80 -8.13 14.84 16.02
C VAL A 80 -9.04 14.94 17.24
N LEU A 81 -9.98 13.99 17.34
CA LEU A 81 -10.90 13.88 18.47
C LEU A 81 -10.48 12.71 19.37
N ASP A 82 -9.93 12.97 20.55
CA ASP A 82 -9.63 11.94 21.56
C ASP A 82 -10.82 11.75 22.49
N LEU A 83 -11.36 10.53 22.51
CA LEU A 83 -12.50 10.13 23.34
C LEU A 83 -12.08 9.55 24.70
N ARG A 84 -10.77 9.47 24.98
CA ARG A 84 -10.25 8.93 26.24
C ARG A 84 -10.17 10.00 27.32
N GLY A 85 -9.94 9.55 28.55
CA GLY A 85 -9.71 10.43 29.69
C GLY A 85 -8.55 11.41 29.45
N PRO A 86 -8.62 12.61 30.06
CA PRO A 86 -7.53 13.57 30.02
C PRO A 86 -6.34 13.06 30.84
N GLY A 87 -5.19 13.72 30.70
CA GLY A 87 -3.98 13.42 31.45
C GLY A 87 -2.72 13.71 30.64
N GLU A 88 -1.56 13.37 31.21
CA GLU A 88 -0.25 13.68 30.61
C GLU A 88 -0.11 13.16 29.17
N ARG A 89 -0.65 11.96 28.88
CA ARG A 89 -0.70 11.42 27.53
C ARG A 89 -1.46 12.35 26.56
N ALA A 90 -2.64 12.81 26.97
CA ALA A 90 -3.47 13.67 26.14
C ALA A 90 -2.79 15.03 25.87
N GLU A 91 -2.07 15.58 26.86
CA GLU A 91 -1.29 16.81 26.69
C GLU A 91 -0.09 16.62 25.75
N ARG A 92 0.62 15.49 25.84
CA ARG A 92 1.71 15.17 24.89
C ARG A 92 1.19 15.00 23.47
N GLU A 93 0.08 14.27 23.31
CA GLU A 93 -0.58 14.08 22.01
C GLU A 93 -1.09 15.40 21.45
N ARG A 94 -1.70 16.26 22.29
CA ARG A 94 -2.13 17.61 21.92
C ARG A 94 -0.97 18.41 21.35
N ALA A 95 0.14 18.51 22.08
CA ALA A 95 1.32 19.25 21.64
C ALA A 95 1.86 18.73 20.29
N LEU A 96 1.91 17.40 20.12
CA LEU A 96 2.33 16.79 18.86
C LEU A 96 1.36 17.11 17.72
N VAL A 97 0.05 16.92 17.91
CA VAL A 97 -0.97 17.15 16.88
C VAL A 97 -0.99 18.62 16.46
N GLU A 98 -0.90 19.54 17.42
CA GLU A 98 -0.85 20.98 17.17
C GLU A 98 0.45 21.38 16.45
N SER A 99 1.60 20.76 16.78
CA SER A 99 2.86 20.99 16.05
C SER A 99 2.79 20.57 14.57
N LEU A 100 1.88 19.66 14.22
CA LEU A 100 1.65 19.19 12.86
C LEU A 100 0.61 20.04 12.11
N GLY A 101 0.13 21.12 12.71
CA GLY A 101 -0.86 22.03 12.11
C GLY A 101 -2.31 21.52 12.17
N MET A 102 -2.58 20.52 13.00
CA MET A 102 -3.92 19.97 13.23
C MET A 102 -4.49 20.50 14.56
N GLN A 103 -5.81 20.42 14.73
CA GLN A 103 -6.49 20.73 15.98
C GLN A 103 -6.66 19.47 16.83
N TYR A 104 -6.44 19.57 18.14
CA TYR A 104 -6.69 18.49 19.09
C TYR A 104 -7.86 18.82 20.02
N VAL A 105 -8.89 17.99 20.00
CA VAL A 105 -10.08 18.11 20.84
C VAL A 105 -10.20 16.86 21.69
N ASN A 106 -10.24 17.01 23.01
CA ASN A 106 -10.47 15.90 23.93
C ASN A 106 -11.90 15.98 24.49
N ILE A 107 -12.73 14.98 24.20
CA ILE A 107 -14.07 14.82 24.74
C ILE A 107 -14.14 13.46 25.43
N PRO A 108 -13.76 13.39 26.72
CA PRO A 108 -13.72 12.12 27.44
C PRO A 108 -15.08 11.45 27.51
N LEU A 109 -15.17 10.23 26.96
CA LEU A 109 -16.35 9.39 27.13
C LEU A 109 -16.10 8.41 28.28
N SER A 110 -16.95 8.47 29.32
CA SER A 110 -16.93 7.47 30.37
C SER A 110 -17.51 6.16 29.84
N GLY A 111 -16.68 5.17 29.52
CA GLY A 111 -17.12 3.86 29.02
C GLY A 111 -18.00 3.05 29.98
N TRP A 112 -18.23 3.56 31.19
CA TRP A 112 -18.93 2.88 32.28
C TRP A 112 -20.33 3.43 32.57
N ARG A 113 -20.72 4.55 31.93
CA ARG A 113 -22.05 5.14 32.13
C ARG A 113 -22.82 5.08 30.83
N ARG A 114 -24.02 4.51 30.90
CA ARG A 114 -24.98 4.60 29.79
C ARG A 114 -25.34 6.08 29.57
N PRO A 115 -25.44 6.54 28.31
CA PRO A 115 -26.04 7.83 28.01
C PRO A 115 -27.42 7.91 28.66
N ARG A 116 -27.72 9.06 29.27
CA ARG A 116 -29.08 9.43 29.65
C ARG A 116 -29.50 10.55 28.72
N ASP A 117 -30.79 10.61 28.40
CA ASP A 117 -31.34 11.72 27.63
C ASP A 117 -31.02 13.04 28.36
N ALA A 118 -30.59 14.03 27.59
CA ALA A 118 -30.27 15.38 28.05
C ALA A 118 -31.49 16.29 27.97
#